data_AF-A0A6J4G4P2-F1
#
_entry.id   AF-A0A6J4G4P2-F1
#
_cell.length_a   1.000
_cell.length_b   1.000
_cell.length_c   1.000
_cell.angle_alpha   90.00
_cell.angle_beta   90.00
_cell.angle_gamma   90.00
#
_symmetry.space_group_name_H-M   'P 1'
#
loop_
_entity.id
_entity.type
_entity.pdbx_description
1 polymer ?
#
loop_
_entity_poly.entity_id
_entity_poly.type
_entity_poly.pdbx_seq_one_letter_code
_entity_poly.pdbx_strand_id
1 'polypeptide(L)' 'MGGFFTSSPPPPPPPPPPPVMPDPEAEAAEERLQAINRNRRGLLGTIATSESGILRPRTLAGKTLLGE' A
#
# COMPACT_ATOMS: atom_id res chain seq x y z
N MET A 1 46.11 16.67 -50.00
CA MET A 1 44.96 17.47 -49.57
C MET A 1 43.72 16.64 -49.84
N GLY A 2 43.26 15.79 -48.92
CA GLY A 2 42.67 16.14 -47.63
C GLY A 2 41.16 15.82 -47.74
N GLY A 3 40.84 14.54 -47.90
CA GLY A 3 39.48 14.06 -48.17
C GLY A 3 38.66 13.93 -46.90
N PHE A 4 37.43 14.40 -46.97
CA PHE A 4 36.45 14.61 -45.92
C PHE A 4 36.07 13.32 -45.16
N PHE A 5 36.73 13.07 -44.02
CA PHE A 5 36.21 12.15 -43.01
C PHE A 5 35.38 12.94 -41.99
N THR A 6 34.16 13.35 -42.37
CA THR A 6 33.19 13.82 -41.38
C THR A 6 32.53 12.59 -40.77
N SER A 7 33.03 12.16 -39.61
CA SER A 7 32.35 11.17 -38.78
C SER A 7 30.94 11.66 -38.48
N SER A 8 29.92 10.89 -38.87
CA SER A 8 28.54 11.19 -38.49
C SER A 8 28.46 11.34 -36.97
N PRO A 9 27.82 12.41 -36.44
CA PRO A 9 27.65 12.55 -35.00
C PRO A 9 26.84 11.37 -34.46
N PRO A 10 27.09 10.93 -33.21
CA PRO A 10 26.34 9.85 -32.60
C PRO A 10 24.85 10.21 -32.51
N PRO A 11 23.95 9.23 -32.61
CA PRO A 11 22.52 9.47 -32.50
C PRO A 11 22.17 10.05 -31.11
N PRO A 12 21.12 10.87 -31.02
CA PRO A 12 20.67 11.41 -29.75
C PRO A 12 20.23 10.29 -28.79
N PRO A 13 20.30 10.52 -27.47
CA PRO A 13 19.85 9.54 -26.49
C PRO A 13 18.34 9.27 -26.64
N PRO A 14 17.88 8.05 -26.29
CA PRO A 14 16.47 7.72 -26.34
C PRO A 14 15.66 8.60 -25.37
N PRO A 15 14.37 8.85 -25.68
CA PRO A 15 13.49 9.59 -24.79
C PRO A 15 13.29 8.85 -23.45
N PRO A 16 13.00 9.58 -22.36
CA PRO A 16 12.71 8.96 -21.07
C PRO A 16 11.45 8.08 -21.14
N PRO A 17 11.34 7.03 -20.30
CA PRO A 17 10.16 6.19 -20.24
C PRO A 17 8.93 7.00 -19.79
N PRO A 18 7.72 6.61 -20.22
CA PRO A 18 6.49 7.27 -19.80
C PRO A 18 6.26 7.08 -18.29
N PRO A 19 5.54 8.01 -17.64
CA PRO A 19 5.17 7.86 -16.23
C PRO A 19 4.27 6.64 -16.03
N VAL A 20 4.52 5.90 -14.95
CA VAL A 20 3.64 4.81 -14.53
C VAL A 20 2.32 5.43 -14.07
N MET A 21 1.23 5.04 -14.72
CA MET A 21 -0.11 5.44 -14.29
C MET A 21 -0.47 4.71 -12.99
N PRO A 22 -1.05 5.40 -11.99
CA PRO A 22 -1.54 4.73 -10.80
C PRO A 22 -2.66 3.75 -11.18
N ASP A 23 -2.58 2.55 -10.63
CA ASP A 23 -3.61 1.53 -10.79
C ASP A 23 -4.80 1.87 -9.87
N PRO A 24 -6.00 2.15 -10.40
CA PRO A 24 -7.16 2.50 -9.58
C PRO A 24 -7.55 1.39 -8.59
N GLU A 25 -7.22 0.13 -8.89
CA GLU A 25 -7.47 -0.98 -7.98
C GLU A 25 -6.54 -0.97 -6.77
N ALA A 26 -5.29 -0.52 -6.96
CA ALA A 26 -4.32 -0.38 -5.88
C ALA A 26 -4.72 0.73 -4.90
N GLU A 27 -5.19 1.87 -5.42
CA GLU A 27 -5.68 2.98 -4.59
C GLU A 27 -6.89 2.55 -3.73
N ALA A 28 -7.87 1.86 -4.33
CA ALA A 28 -9.04 1.37 -3.62
C ALA A 28 -8.68 0.33 -2.53
N ALA A 29 -7.67 -0.51 -2.78
CA ALA A 29 -7.18 -1.46 -1.79
C ALA A 29 -6.52 -0.76 -0.60
N GLU A 30 -5.71 0.27 -0.85
CA GLU A 30 -5.08 1.08 0.20
C GLU A 30 -6.11 1.81 1.07
N GLU A 31 -7.11 2.45 0.44
CA GLU A 31 -8.20 3.12 1.16
C GLU A 31 -8.95 2.17 2.10
N ARG A 32 -9.24 0.95 1.61
CA ARG A 32 -9.90 -0.09 2.41
C ARG A 32 -9.06 -0.48 3.62
N LEU A 33 -7.76 -0.68 3.44
CA LEU A 33 -6.84 -1.01 4.53
C LEU A 33 -6.75 0.12 5.57
N GLN A 34 -6.71 1.38 5.12
CA GLN A 34 -6.71 2.54 6.00
C GLN A 34 -8.00 2.63 6.83
N ALA A 35 -9.16 2.39 6.21
CA ALA A 35 -10.45 2.35 6.91
C ALA A 35 -10.49 1.26 8.00
N ILE A 36 -10.01 0.04 7.67
CA ILE A 36 -9.93 -1.07 8.63
C ILE A 36 -9.04 -0.70 9.82
N ASN A 37 -7.87 -0.11 9.56
CA ASN A 37 -6.92 0.28 10.62
C ASN A 37 -7.50 1.38 11.52
N ARG A 38 -8.20 2.36 10.95
CA ARG A 38 -8.90 3.41 11.71
C ARG A 38 -9.98 2.79 12.61
N ASN A 39 -10.80 1.90 12.06
CA ASN A 39 -11.87 1.23 12.81
C ASN A 39 -11.30 0.36 13.93
N ARG A 40 -10.22 -0.39 13.69
CA ARG A 40 -9.54 -1.20 14.72
C ARG A 40 -9.02 -0.35 15.87
N ARG A 41 -8.40 0.81 15.59
CA ARG A 41 -7.93 1.73 16.64
C ARG A 41 -9.09 2.24 17.50
N GLY A 42 -10.21 2.63 16.85
CA GLY A 42 -11.43 3.02 17.55
C GLY A 42 -11.97 1.89 18.43
N LEU A 43 -12.11 0.68 17.87
CA LEU A 43 -12.60 -0.51 18.55
C LEU A 43 -11.75 -0.89 19.78
N LEU A 44 -10.43 -0.77 19.73
CA LEU A 44 -9.59 -1.04 20.91
C LEU A 44 -9.85 -0.04 22.05
N GLY A 45 -10.13 1.23 21.72
CA GLY A 45 -10.47 2.26 22.71
C GLY A 45 -11.94 2.23 23.17
N THR A 46 -12.84 1.67 22.36
CA THR A 46 -14.27 1.53 22.62
C THR A 46 -14.70 0.07 22.65
N ILE A 47 -13.85 -0.84 23.14
CA ILE A 47 -14.36 -2.12 23.60
C ILE A 47 -15.38 -1.74 24.67
N ALA A 48 -16.66 -1.94 24.34
CA ALA A 48 -17.77 -1.92 25.27
C ALA A 48 -17.47 -3.04 26.28
N THR A 49 -16.62 -2.73 27.24
CA THR A 49 -16.45 -3.58 28.40
C THR A 49 -17.82 -3.64 29.05
N SER A 50 -18.33 -4.84 29.30
CA SER A 50 -19.49 -5.03 30.17
C SER A 50 -19.32 -4.23 31.46
N GLU A 51 -20.40 -4.04 32.23
CA GLU A 51 -20.42 -3.26 33.48
C GLU A 51 -19.23 -3.55 34.44
N SER A 52 -18.63 -4.74 34.35
CA SER A 52 -17.46 -5.18 35.10
C SER A 52 -16.07 -4.78 34.57
N GLY A 53 -15.93 -4.18 33.38
CA GLY A 53 -14.62 -3.79 32.83
C GLY A 53 -13.72 -4.98 32.45
N ILE A 54 -12.92 -4.88 31.39
CA ILE A 54 -11.83 -5.85 31.14
C ILE A 54 -10.58 -5.35 31.87
N LEU A 55 -10.32 -5.85 33.08
CA LEU A 55 -9.18 -5.44 33.91
C LEU A 55 -7.83 -5.98 33.41
N ARG A 56 -7.82 -6.90 32.45
CA ARG A 56 -6.62 -7.50 31.87
C ARG A 56 -6.81 -7.78 30.38
N PRO A 57 -5.81 -7.51 29.52
CA PRO A 57 -5.92 -7.80 28.09
C PRO A 57 -6.21 -9.29 27.89
N ARG A 58 -7.39 -9.59 27.35
CA ARG A 58 -7.79 -10.96 27.00
C ARG A 58 -7.30 -11.23 25.59
N THR A 59 -6.45 -12.23 25.43
CA THR A 59 -6.07 -12.73 24.09
C THR A 59 -7.31 -13.33 23.46
N LEU A 60 -7.93 -12.61 22.52
CA LEU A 60 -8.98 -13.17 21.69
C LEU A 60 -8.31 -14.11 20.68
N ALA A 61 -8.43 -15.41 20.89
CA ALA A 61 -8.17 -16.39 19.84
C ALA A 61 -9.08 -16.01 18.67
N GLY A 62 -8.47 -15.69 17.52
CA GLY A 62 -9.23 -15.38 16.31
C GLY A 62 -10.13 -16.55 15.96
N LYS A 63 -11.39 -16.28 15.63
CA LYS A 63 -12.31 -17.31 15.15
C LYS A 63 -11.73 -17.89 13.86
N THR A 64 -11.49 -19.19 13.83
CA THR A 64 -11.15 -19.90 12.59
C THR A 64 -12.42 -20.09 11.76
N LEU A 65 -12.29 -20.14 10.43
CA LEU A 65 -13.42 -20.33 9.52
C LEU A 65 -14.23 -21.60 9.84
N LEU A 66 -13.60 -22.58 10.51
CA LEU A 66 -14.20 -23.86 10.87
C LEU A 66 -14.51 -24.02 12.36
N GLY A 67 -14.19 -23.03 13.20
CA GLY A 67 -14.46 -23.04 14.64
C GLY A 67 -13.80 -24.20 15.40
N GLU A 68 -12.72 -23.90 16.12
CA GLU A 68 -12.38 -24.64 17.34
C GLU A 68 -12.37 -23.68 18.52
#